data_AF-A0A950ZLI2-F1
#
_entry.id   AF-A0A950ZLI2-F1
#
_cell.length_a   1.000
_cell.length_b   1.000
_cell.length_c   1.000
_cell.angle_alpha   90.00
_cell.angle_beta   90.00
_cell.angle_gamma   90.00
#
_symmetry.space_group_name_H-M   'P 1'
#
loop_
_entity.id
_entity.type
_entity.pdbx_description
1 polymer ?
#
loop_
_entity_poly.entity_id
_entity_poly.type
_entity_poly.pdbx_seq_one_letter_code
_entity_poly.pdbx_strand_id
1 'polypeptide(L)'
;MLDLYKTQLRVLWDWKGGPWALIRRFIITSAVAAIAFLATAFLVPGIQLRSFADAILAVVLIGAFNAVVRTLAIAIIAPISVLLTTLSALVFQVLTFLLVAQLVPGIRIDGFLAALAGSFVYAILDSVLTWILAVDRGGSYYGQLIRALMLRRGAPRTQQPGVVIVQIDGLAYPILTGRIRAGSVNTLAGWVRARTHRLSRWEAVLPSMTSASQAGILHGSNDGIPAFRWYERDRQHLMASNNPVDAAEIVRRISNGQGLLSNDGASICNLVTGDATRAYLTTAALKDRKQGIGYSRSFTSFFFSPTGYLRSLTLFLGEVCKELVQARRAQRAAVWPRLHRGLKYAAMRAASNVILRDMNVSLIISEMYRGANVIYADFTDYDEIAHHSGPERVEALQALDGIDAAIGTIHKAAAETPRPYRFVVLSDHGQSLGATFRQRYGKSLGELVRDLMGGRATVVQAETRAEGSTFVNSMLSEVTHSSGIGPTVARAALA
;
A
#
# COMPACT_ATOMS: atom_id res chain seq x y z
N MET A 1 25.19 -11.62 0.88
CA MET A 1 25.62 -10.32 0.31
C MET A 1 26.15 -10.48 -1.11
N LEU A 2 27.24 -11.23 -1.33
CA LEU A 2 27.76 -11.52 -2.68
C LEU A 2 26.75 -12.22 -3.61
N ASP A 3 25.91 -13.11 -3.07
CA ASP A 3 24.84 -13.74 -3.85
C ASP A 3 23.79 -12.75 -4.32
N LEU A 4 23.44 -11.71 -3.55
CA LEU A 4 22.45 -10.71 -3.97
C LEU A 4 22.96 -9.91 -5.19
N TYR A 5 24.24 -9.53 -5.19
CA TYR A 5 24.86 -8.78 -6.29
C TYR A 5 25.15 -9.65 -7.52
N LYS A 6 25.63 -10.90 -7.34
CA LYS A 6 25.72 -11.87 -8.44
C LYS A 6 24.36 -12.14 -9.06
N THR A 7 23.33 -12.23 -8.21
CA THR A 7 21.93 -12.39 -8.62
C THR A 7 21.47 -11.17 -9.40
N GLN A 8 21.71 -9.93 -8.93
CA GLN A 8 21.37 -8.68 -9.64
C GLN A 8 22.10 -8.53 -10.99
N LEU A 9 23.39 -8.88 -11.07
CA LEU A 9 24.18 -8.81 -12.31
C LEU A 9 23.72 -9.86 -13.34
N ARG A 10 23.47 -11.11 -12.89
CA ARG A 10 22.92 -12.17 -13.74
C ARG A 10 21.49 -11.84 -14.19
N VAL A 11 20.72 -11.17 -13.34
CA VAL A 11 19.38 -10.63 -13.59
C VAL A 11 19.34 -9.53 -14.64
N LEU A 12 20.35 -8.67 -14.69
CA LEU A 12 20.51 -7.69 -15.75
C LEU A 12 20.85 -8.36 -17.08
N TRP A 13 21.52 -9.51 -17.04
CA TRP A 13 21.93 -10.26 -18.21
C TRP A 13 20.79 -11.12 -18.82
N ASP A 14 19.99 -11.80 -18.00
CA ASP A 14 18.97 -12.78 -18.46
C ASP A 14 17.58 -12.18 -18.73
N TRP A 15 17.48 -10.87 -18.96
CA TRP A 15 16.17 -10.23 -19.12
C TRP A 15 15.52 -10.51 -20.49
N LYS A 16 14.30 -11.07 -20.46
CA LYS A 16 13.50 -11.44 -21.65
C LYS A 16 13.10 -10.28 -22.59
N GLY A 17 13.24 -9.03 -22.17
CA GLY A 17 13.10 -7.86 -23.07
C GLY A 17 14.32 -7.61 -23.97
N GLY A 18 15.36 -8.44 -23.84
CA GLY A 18 16.66 -8.27 -24.48
C GLY A 18 17.48 -7.13 -23.86
N PRO A 19 18.81 -7.12 -24.04
CA PRO A 19 19.68 -6.03 -23.54
C PRO A 19 19.20 -4.65 -24.00
N TRP A 20 18.56 -4.58 -25.17
CA TRP A 20 18.01 -3.36 -25.76
C TRP A 20 16.95 -2.64 -24.94
N ALA A 21 15.99 -3.35 -24.34
CA ALA A 21 14.97 -2.65 -23.57
C ALA A 21 15.45 -2.27 -22.14
N LEU A 22 16.56 -2.86 -21.64
CA LEU A 22 17.28 -2.42 -20.45
C LEU A 22 18.06 -1.15 -20.76
N ILE A 23 18.77 -1.14 -21.88
CA ILE A 23 19.47 0.05 -22.39
C ILE A 23 18.46 1.17 -22.62
N ARG A 24 17.34 0.90 -23.30
CA ARG A 24 16.28 1.89 -23.53
C ARG A 24 15.75 2.45 -22.21
N ARG A 25 15.48 1.59 -21.23
CA ARG A 25 15.02 2.01 -19.92
C ARG A 25 16.06 2.87 -19.22
N PHE A 26 17.31 2.43 -19.18
CA PHE A 26 18.42 3.16 -18.57
C PHE A 26 18.59 4.54 -19.20
N ILE A 27 18.54 4.63 -20.53
CA ILE A 27 18.62 5.90 -21.26
C ILE A 27 17.45 6.80 -20.87
N ILE A 28 16.21 6.29 -20.89
CA ILE A 28 15.02 7.08 -20.53
C ILE A 28 15.11 7.56 -19.07
N THR A 29 15.42 6.68 -18.12
CA THR A 29 15.51 7.06 -16.70
C THR A 29 16.65 8.04 -16.45
N SER A 30 17.80 7.86 -17.10
CA SER A 30 18.95 8.77 -16.96
C SER A 30 18.68 10.12 -17.61
N ALA A 31 17.96 10.16 -18.74
CA ALA A 31 17.53 11.41 -19.36
C ALA A 31 16.54 12.18 -18.47
N VAL A 32 15.57 11.47 -17.88
CA VAL A 32 14.62 12.07 -16.93
C VAL A 32 15.34 12.62 -15.70
N ALA A 33 16.25 11.84 -15.12
CA ALA A 33 17.07 12.28 -13.99
C ALA A 33 17.95 13.49 -14.35
N ALA A 34 18.55 13.53 -15.55
CA ALA A 34 19.37 14.67 -15.98
C ALA A 34 18.53 15.95 -16.12
N ILE A 35 17.33 15.84 -16.70
CA ILE A 35 16.38 16.95 -16.79
C ILE A 35 15.96 17.41 -15.38
N ALA A 36 15.68 16.47 -14.47
CA ALA A 36 15.36 16.79 -13.08
C ALA A 36 16.50 17.52 -12.37
N PHE A 37 17.75 17.10 -12.59
CA PHE A 37 18.93 17.72 -11.99
C PHE A 37 19.17 19.14 -12.53
N LEU A 38 19.02 19.35 -13.84
CA LEU A 38 19.12 20.68 -14.44
C LEU A 38 18.04 21.62 -13.91
N ALA A 39 16.80 21.15 -13.83
CA ALA A 39 15.71 21.92 -13.25
C ALA A 39 15.95 22.22 -11.76
N THR A 40 16.58 21.30 -11.02
CA THR A 40 16.98 21.53 -9.62
C THR A 40 18.00 22.65 -9.52
N ALA A 41 19.05 22.61 -10.34
CA ALA A 41 20.09 23.64 -10.36
C ALA A 41 19.53 25.01 -10.75
N PHE A 42 18.51 25.05 -11.61
CA PHE A 42 17.80 26.27 -11.95
C PHE A 42 16.93 26.82 -10.78
N LEU A 43 16.27 25.94 -10.03
CA LEU A 43 15.33 26.33 -8.98
C LEU A 43 15.96 26.61 -7.62
N VAL A 44 17.10 25.98 -7.32
CA VAL A 44 17.73 26.06 -5.99
C VAL A 44 18.90 27.04 -6.01
N PRO A 45 18.79 28.18 -5.31
CA PRO A 45 19.91 29.11 -5.15
C PRO A 45 21.10 28.41 -4.49
N GLY A 46 22.30 28.65 -5.04
CA GLY A 46 23.53 28.04 -4.54
C GLY A 46 23.91 26.71 -5.21
N ILE A 47 23.18 26.27 -6.25
CA ILE A 47 23.62 25.19 -7.14
C ILE A 47 23.92 25.78 -8.52
N GLN A 48 25.17 25.66 -8.96
CA GLN A 48 25.60 26.13 -10.28
C GLN A 48 26.12 24.98 -11.12
N LEU A 49 25.80 25.04 -12.40
CA LEU A 49 26.05 23.98 -13.37
C LEU A 49 26.66 24.59 -14.62
N ARG A 50 27.88 24.18 -14.99
CA ARG A 50 28.60 24.77 -16.13
C ARG A 50 28.12 24.26 -17.48
N SER A 51 27.75 22.97 -17.58
CA SER A 51 27.34 22.36 -18.84
C SER A 51 26.33 21.23 -18.66
N PHE A 52 25.62 20.88 -19.74
CA PHE A 52 24.75 19.71 -19.78
C PHE A 52 25.51 18.40 -19.50
N ALA A 53 26.78 18.32 -19.92
CA ALA A 53 27.63 17.15 -19.67
C ALA A 53 27.88 16.93 -18.18
N ASP A 54 28.05 18.00 -17.40
CA ASP A 54 28.21 17.93 -15.95
C ASP A 54 26.95 17.38 -15.26
N ALA A 55 25.76 17.71 -15.79
CA ALA A 55 24.50 17.16 -15.26
C ALA A 55 24.37 15.66 -15.53
N ILE A 56 24.78 15.18 -16.70
CA ILE A 56 24.84 13.74 -16.99
C ILE A 56 25.82 13.06 -16.04
N LEU A 57 27.01 13.62 -15.87
CA LEU A 57 28.02 13.05 -14.97
C LEU A 57 27.53 12.99 -13.53
N ALA A 58 26.84 14.04 -13.05
CA ALA A 58 26.18 14.04 -11.75
C ALA A 58 25.18 12.90 -11.62
N VAL A 59 24.28 12.72 -12.58
CA VAL A 59 23.28 11.66 -12.55
C VAL A 59 23.92 10.28 -12.55
N VAL A 60 24.98 10.08 -13.32
CA VAL A 60 25.74 8.82 -13.32
C VAL A 60 26.37 8.57 -11.94
N LEU A 61 27.00 9.57 -11.33
CA LEU A 61 27.59 9.45 -10.00
C LEU A 61 26.53 9.23 -8.91
N ILE A 62 25.41 9.95 -8.97
CA ILE A 62 24.25 9.74 -8.10
C ILE A 62 23.75 8.32 -8.23
N GLY A 63 23.58 7.83 -9.46
CA GLY A 63 23.17 6.46 -9.76
C GLY A 63 24.15 5.43 -9.20
N ALA A 64 25.44 5.63 -9.40
CA ALA A 64 26.50 4.74 -8.90
C ALA A 64 26.57 4.71 -7.37
N PHE A 65 26.54 5.87 -6.72
CA PHE A 65 26.51 5.99 -5.26
C PHE A 65 25.28 5.30 -4.67
N ASN A 66 24.12 5.53 -5.28
CA ASN A 66 22.87 4.90 -4.87
C ASN A 66 22.89 3.38 -5.06
N ALA A 67 23.48 2.89 -6.15
CA ALA A 67 23.57 1.46 -6.44
C ALA A 67 24.51 0.72 -5.46
N VAL A 68 25.61 1.36 -5.05
CA VAL A 68 26.62 0.74 -4.19
C VAL A 68 26.43 1.14 -2.73
N VAL A 69 26.76 2.38 -2.39
CA VAL A 69 26.89 2.84 -1.00
C VAL A 69 25.55 2.82 -0.28
N ARG A 70 24.52 3.41 -0.90
CA ARG A 70 23.19 3.49 -0.28
C ARG A 70 22.57 2.10 -0.12
N THR A 71 22.71 1.22 -1.11
CA THR A 71 22.22 -0.17 -1.02
C THR A 71 22.87 -0.92 0.15
N LEU A 72 24.20 -0.84 0.29
CA LEU A 72 24.92 -1.51 1.36
C LEU A 72 24.53 -0.98 2.74
N ALA A 73 24.44 0.34 2.88
CA ALA A 73 24.09 0.95 4.14
C ALA A 73 22.64 0.64 4.54
N ILE A 74 21.68 0.77 3.62
CA ILE A 74 20.28 0.41 3.87
C ILE A 74 20.17 -1.09 4.20
N ALA A 75 20.91 -1.97 3.51
CA ALA A 75 20.93 -3.40 3.81
C ALA A 75 21.37 -3.73 5.25
N ILE A 76 22.28 -2.94 5.82
CA ILE A 76 22.75 -3.09 7.21
C ILE A 76 21.76 -2.46 8.19
N ILE A 77 21.13 -1.35 7.81
CA ILE A 77 20.30 -0.53 8.71
C ILE A 77 18.85 -1.02 8.78
N ALA A 78 18.27 -1.50 7.68
CA ALA A 78 16.86 -1.90 7.68
C ALA A 78 16.49 -3.15 8.48
N PRO A 79 17.38 -4.11 8.78
CA PRO A 79 17.10 -5.12 9.78
C PRO A 79 17.03 -4.52 11.20
N ILE A 80 17.63 -3.35 11.43
CA ILE A 80 17.75 -2.74 12.77
C ILE A 80 16.54 -1.85 13.05
N SER A 81 16.11 -1.01 12.11
CA SER A 81 14.95 -0.13 12.28
C SER A 81 14.48 0.48 10.97
N VAL A 82 13.16 0.44 10.72
CA VAL A 82 12.53 1.11 9.57
C VAL A 82 12.66 2.63 9.68
N LEU A 83 12.58 3.20 10.89
CA LEU A 83 12.80 4.62 11.09
C LEU A 83 14.26 5.01 10.81
N LEU A 84 15.21 4.22 11.32
CA LEU A 84 16.62 4.51 11.04
C LEU A 84 16.90 4.41 9.55
N THR A 85 16.30 3.43 8.87
CA THR A 85 16.37 3.31 7.40
C THR A 85 15.84 4.55 6.70
N THR A 86 14.71 5.07 7.18
CA THR A 86 14.08 6.29 6.68
C THR A 86 15.01 7.48 6.80
N LEU A 87 15.52 7.73 8.00
CA LEU A 87 16.43 8.83 8.29
C LEU A 87 17.74 8.70 7.52
N SER A 88 18.32 7.50 7.47
CA SER A 88 19.55 7.24 6.74
C SER A 88 19.39 7.44 5.24
N ALA A 89 18.26 7.04 4.64
CA ALA A 89 18.00 7.30 3.22
C ALA A 89 17.99 8.80 2.90
N LEU A 90 17.38 9.63 3.77
CA LEU A 90 17.41 11.09 3.63
C LEU A 90 18.82 11.65 3.78
N VAL A 91 19.60 11.15 4.75
CA VAL A 91 21.00 11.55 4.93
C VAL A 91 21.84 11.20 3.71
N PHE A 92 21.73 9.97 3.18
CA PHE A 92 22.45 9.55 1.97
C PHE A 92 22.10 10.40 0.75
N GLN A 93 20.86 10.86 0.64
CA GLN A 93 20.41 11.74 -0.44
C GLN A 93 21.18 13.08 -0.42
N VAL A 94 21.34 13.69 0.75
CA VAL A 94 22.14 14.92 0.92
C VAL A 94 23.63 14.65 0.71
N LEU A 95 24.16 13.56 1.26
CA LEU A 95 25.56 13.17 1.10
C LEU A 95 25.94 12.96 -0.37
N THR A 96 25.00 12.48 -1.19
CA THR A 96 25.24 12.28 -2.62
C THR A 96 25.43 13.61 -3.33
N PHE A 97 24.67 14.64 -2.98
CA PHE A 97 24.84 16.00 -3.53
C PHE A 97 26.18 16.61 -3.11
N LEU A 98 26.56 16.44 -1.85
CA LEU A 98 27.87 16.88 -1.36
C LEU A 98 29.01 16.15 -2.08
N LEU A 99 28.86 14.86 -2.36
CA LEU A 99 29.84 14.07 -3.11
C LEU A 99 29.95 14.53 -4.57
N VAL A 100 28.82 14.77 -5.24
CA VAL A 100 28.80 15.28 -6.62
C VAL A 100 29.51 16.64 -6.72
N ALA A 101 29.28 17.53 -5.75
CA ALA A 101 29.94 18.84 -5.70
C ALA A 101 31.48 18.73 -5.57
N GLN A 102 32.00 17.65 -4.97
CA GLN A 102 33.44 17.42 -4.84
C GLN A 102 34.04 16.71 -6.05
N LEU A 103 33.29 15.80 -6.68
CA LEU A 103 33.80 14.95 -7.77
C LEU A 103 33.60 15.55 -9.17
N VAL A 104 32.67 16.49 -9.34
CA VAL A 104 32.37 17.11 -10.64
C VAL A 104 32.79 18.58 -10.61
N PRO A 105 33.94 18.95 -11.21
CA PRO A 105 34.45 20.34 -11.18
C PRO A 105 33.50 21.37 -11.80
N GLY A 106 32.59 20.93 -12.68
CA GLY A 106 31.57 21.77 -13.31
C GLY A 106 30.33 22.01 -12.44
N ILE A 107 30.28 21.47 -11.22
CA ILE A 107 29.17 21.62 -10.29
C ILE A 107 29.66 22.31 -9.02
N ARG A 108 29.01 23.42 -8.66
CA ARG A 108 29.25 24.11 -7.40
C ARG A 108 27.99 24.07 -6.56
N ILE A 109 28.12 23.66 -5.31
CA ILE A 109 27.04 23.66 -4.32
C ILE A 109 27.51 24.45 -3.09
N ASP A 110 26.84 25.56 -2.80
CA ASP A 110 27.23 26.50 -1.76
C ASP A 110 26.78 26.01 -0.37
N GLY A 111 27.50 25.00 0.14
CA GLY A 111 27.36 24.48 1.50
C GLY A 111 26.22 23.50 1.71
N PHE A 112 26.01 23.14 2.99
CA PHE A 112 25.08 22.07 3.38
C PHE A 112 23.62 22.40 3.07
N LEU A 113 23.17 23.64 3.29
CA LEU A 113 21.78 24.04 3.06
C LEU A 113 21.38 23.96 1.58
N ALA A 114 22.28 24.38 0.67
CA ALA A 114 22.06 24.24 -0.77
C ALA A 114 22.01 22.76 -1.19
N ALA A 115 22.89 21.91 -0.65
CA ALA A 115 22.87 20.47 -0.89
C ALA A 115 21.58 19.82 -0.37
N LEU A 116 21.13 20.20 0.84
CA LEU A 116 19.89 19.72 1.43
C LEU A 116 18.70 20.09 0.54
N ALA A 117 18.52 21.38 0.24
CA ALA A 117 17.43 21.87 -0.61
C ALA A 117 17.47 21.24 -2.00
N GLY A 118 18.65 21.20 -2.64
CA GLY A 118 18.87 20.57 -3.94
C GLY A 118 18.45 19.11 -3.96
N SER A 119 18.87 18.34 -2.94
CA SER A 119 18.59 16.92 -2.88
C SER A 119 17.09 16.59 -2.78
N PHE A 120 16.32 17.43 -2.07
CA PHE A 120 14.87 17.32 -1.95
C PHE A 120 14.14 17.78 -3.22
N VAL A 121 14.51 18.94 -3.78
CA VAL A 121 13.93 19.46 -5.02
C VAL A 121 14.17 18.49 -6.18
N TYR A 122 15.38 17.94 -6.28
CA TYR A 122 15.71 16.90 -7.25
C TYR A 122 14.84 15.66 -7.09
N ALA A 123 14.69 15.13 -5.88
CA ALA A 123 13.87 13.95 -5.63
C ALA A 123 12.40 14.17 -6.03
N ILE A 124 11.86 15.38 -5.77
CA ILE A 124 10.51 15.76 -6.16
C ILE A 124 10.39 15.81 -7.70
N LEU A 125 11.28 16.55 -8.37
CA LEU A 125 11.24 16.72 -9.82
C LEU A 125 11.41 15.39 -10.55
N ASP A 126 12.39 14.58 -10.14
CA ASP A 126 12.64 13.26 -10.73
C ASP A 126 11.42 12.35 -10.58
N SER A 127 10.79 12.34 -9.41
CA SER A 127 9.57 11.55 -9.16
C SER A 127 8.39 12.02 -9.98
N VAL A 128 8.16 13.34 -10.08
CA VAL A 128 7.07 13.92 -10.88
C VAL A 128 7.28 13.62 -12.36
N LEU A 129 8.48 13.84 -12.89
CA LEU A 129 8.78 13.57 -14.29
C LEU A 129 8.67 12.08 -14.61
N THR A 130 9.16 11.21 -13.73
CA THR A 130 9.01 9.75 -13.87
C THR A 130 7.54 9.32 -13.88
N TRP A 131 6.70 9.96 -13.06
CA TRP A 131 5.26 9.70 -13.01
C TRP A 131 4.53 10.17 -14.27
N ILE A 132 4.79 11.41 -14.73
CA ILE A 132 4.20 12.00 -15.94
C ILE A 132 4.55 11.15 -17.17
N LEU A 133 5.83 10.82 -17.30
CA LEU A 133 6.34 10.05 -18.44
C LEU A 133 6.03 8.56 -18.33
N ALA A 134 5.29 8.15 -17.30
CA ALA A 134 4.85 6.78 -17.06
C ALA A 134 5.99 5.75 -17.10
N VAL A 135 7.23 6.17 -16.84
CA VAL A 135 8.47 5.38 -17.03
C VAL A 135 8.49 4.15 -16.10
N ASP A 136 7.66 4.16 -15.05
CA ASP A 136 7.57 3.09 -14.05
C ASP A 136 6.14 2.60 -13.79
N ARG A 137 5.19 2.70 -14.75
CA ARG A 137 3.84 2.11 -14.62
C ARG A 137 3.80 0.57 -14.59
N GLY A 138 4.92 -0.09 -14.28
CA GLY A 138 4.91 -1.50 -13.90
C GLY A 138 6.19 -2.27 -14.18
N GLY A 139 7.36 -1.92 -13.61
CA GLY A 139 8.50 -2.80 -13.87
C GLY A 139 9.83 -2.64 -13.16
N SER A 140 10.12 -1.63 -12.32
CA SER A 140 11.44 -1.62 -11.63
C SER A 140 11.37 -2.49 -10.39
N TYR A 141 10.60 -2.04 -9.40
CA TYR A 141 10.50 -2.69 -8.10
C TYR A 141 9.89 -4.09 -8.21
N TYR A 142 8.69 -4.22 -8.76
CA TYR A 142 8.03 -5.53 -8.93
C TYR A 142 8.80 -6.45 -9.87
N GLY A 143 9.46 -5.90 -10.89
CA GLY A 143 10.36 -6.67 -11.75
C GLY A 143 11.57 -7.21 -10.98
N GLN A 144 12.20 -6.41 -10.11
CA GLN A 144 13.29 -6.86 -9.25
C GLN A 144 12.81 -7.89 -8.22
N LEU A 145 11.63 -7.69 -7.62
CA LEU A 145 11.01 -8.61 -6.68
C LEU A 145 10.74 -9.97 -7.34
N ILE A 146 10.04 -9.96 -8.48
CA ILE A 146 9.77 -11.16 -9.30
C ILE A 146 11.07 -11.90 -9.59
N ARG A 147 12.10 -11.20 -10.06
CA ARG A 147 13.40 -11.82 -10.36
C ARG A 147 14.08 -12.41 -9.13
N ALA A 148 14.08 -11.68 -8.01
CA ALA A 148 14.64 -12.18 -6.76
C ALA A 148 13.91 -13.44 -6.27
N LEU A 149 12.60 -13.53 -6.53
CA LEU A 149 11.80 -14.71 -6.20
C LEU A 149 12.02 -15.87 -7.20
N MET A 150 12.17 -15.60 -8.50
CA MET A 150 12.48 -16.61 -9.52
C MET A 150 13.84 -17.29 -9.30
N LEU A 151 14.81 -16.54 -8.77
CA LEU A 151 16.17 -17.04 -8.53
C LEU A 151 16.28 -17.87 -7.26
N ARG A 152 15.29 -17.74 -6.37
CA ARG A 152 15.11 -18.69 -5.27
C ARG A 152 14.49 -19.96 -5.85
N ARG A 153 14.88 -21.13 -5.34
CA ARG A 153 14.15 -22.38 -5.61
C ARG A 153 12.71 -22.18 -5.13
N GLY A 154 11.82 -21.84 -6.06
CA GLY A 154 10.39 -21.75 -5.81
C GLY A 154 9.79 -23.12 -5.54
N ALA A 155 8.50 -23.16 -5.21
CA ALA A 155 7.77 -24.41 -5.13
C ALA A 155 7.91 -25.22 -6.43
N PRO A 156 7.77 -26.56 -6.37
CA PRO A 156 7.73 -27.40 -7.56
C PRO A 156 6.72 -26.85 -8.57
N ARG A 157 7.10 -26.83 -9.85
CA ARG A 157 6.17 -26.39 -10.90
C ARG A 157 5.00 -27.37 -10.99
N THR A 158 3.79 -26.82 -11.06
CA THR A 158 2.55 -27.61 -11.18
C THR A 158 1.61 -26.95 -12.17
N GLN A 159 0.80 -27.77 -12.86
CA GLN A 159 -0.27 -27.29 -13.73
C GLN A 159 -1.60 -27.12 -13.00
N GLN A 160 -1.68 -27.55 -11.74
CA GLN A 160 -2.89 -27.36 -10.94
C GLN A 160 -3.07 -25.87 -10.61
N PRO A 161 -4.20 -25.25 -11.00
CA PRO A 161 -4.41 -23.83 -10.78
C PRO A 161 -4.58 -23.53 -9.29
N GLY A 162 -3.95 -22.46 -8.83
CA GLY A 162 -4.29 -21.80 -7.57
C GLY A 162 -5.35 -20.71 -7.81
N VAL A 163 -5.85 -20.10 -6.73
CA VAL A 163 -6.81 -18.99 -6.81
C VAL A 163 -6.29 -17.78 -6.06
N VAL A 164 -6.33 -16.61 -6.70
CA VAL A 164 -6.11 -15.31 -6.07
C VAL A 164 -7.45 -14.59 -5.99
N ILE A 165 -7.91 -14.32 -4.78
CA ILE A 165 -9.14 -13.59 -4.48
C ILE A 165 -8.74 -12.20 -3.99
N VAL A 166 -9.14 -11.19 -4.74
CA VAL A 166 -8.92 -9.78 -4.41
C VAL A 166 -10.25 -9.17 -3.99
N GLN A 167 -10.36 -8.78 -2.73
CA GLN A 167 -11.46 -7.98 -2.23
C GLN A 167 -11.14 -6.49 -2.48
N ILE A 168 -12.05 -5.76 -3.12
CA ILE A 168 -12.05 -4.30 -3.16
C ILE A 168 -13.12 -3.87 -2.16
N ASP A 169 -12.70 -3.51 -0.96
CA ASP A 169 -13.59 -3.17 0.16
C ASP A 169 -14.58 -2.07 -0.24
N GLY A 170 -15.86 -2.23 0.12
CA GLY A 170 -16.91 -1.22 -0.05
C GLY A 170 -17.31 -0.86 -1.49
N LEU A 171 -16.82 -1.57 -2.51
CA LEU A 171 -17.11 -1.28 -3.92
C LEU A 171 -18.49 -1.77 -4.37
N ALA A 172 -19.41 -0.83 -4.55
CA ALA A 172 -20.75 -1.13 -5.06
C ALA A 172 -20.75 -1.54 -6.54
N TYR A 173 -21.58 -2.55 -6.89
CA TYR A 173 -21.75 -3.05 -8.27
C TYR A 173 -22.07 -1.95 -9.31
N PRO A 174 -22.98 -0.98 -9.06
CA PRO A 174 -23.26 0.09 -10.01
C PRO A 174 -22.05 0.97 -10.32
N ILE A 175 -21.19 1.20 -9.33
CA ILE A 175 -19.98 2.01 -9.47
C ILE A 175 -18.99 1.32 -10.41
N LEU A 176 -18.66 0.04 -10.14
CA LEU A 176 -17.77 -0.73 -11.00
C LEU A 176 -18.31 -0.85 -12.43
N THR A 177 -19.62 -1.09 -12.57
CA THR A 177 -20.28 -1.17 -13.89
C THR A 177 -20.15 0.16 -14.65
N GLY A 178 -20.38 1.28 -13.97
CA GLY A 178 -20.20 2.62 -14.55
C GLY A 178 -18.76 2.88 -14.98
N ARG A 179 -17.78 2.49 -14.18
CA ARG A 179 -16.34 2.66 -14.50
C ARG A 179 -15.90 1.82 -15.68
N ILE A 180 -16.36 0.57 -15.78
CA ILE A 180 -16.09 -0.29 -16.95
C ILE A 180 -16.68 0.34 -18.22
N ARG A 181 -17.92 0.86 -18.16
CA ARG A 181 -18.56 1.54 -19.30
C ARG A 181 -17.83 2.83 -19.69
N ALA A 182 -17.31 3.57 -18.73
CA ALA A 182 -16.54 4.79 -18.95
C ALA A 182 -15.12 4.54 -19.50
N GLY A 183 -14.73 3.29 -19.75
CA GLY A 183 -13.37 2.97 -20.21
C GLY A 183 -12.30 3.18 -19.14
N SER A 184 -12.69 3.20 -17.87
CA SER A 184 -11.79 3.23 -16.72
C SER A 184 -11.55 1.80 -16.19
N VAL A 185 -10.83 1.63 -15.08
CA VAL A 185 -10.43 0.34 -14.48
C VAL A 185 -9.96 -0.62 -15.57
N ASN A 186 -8.88 -0.21 -16.25
CA ASN A 186 -8.44 -0.77 -17.52
C ASN A 186 -8.22 -2.29 -17.48
N THR A 187 -7.70 -2.82 -16.37
CA THR A 187 -7.46 -4.26 -16.21
C THR A 187 -8.78 -5.01 -16.15
N LEU A 188 -9.66 -4.65 -15.21
CA LEU A 188 -10.95 -5.31 -15.02
C LEU A 188 -11.86 -5.14 -16.25
N ALA A 189 -11.91 -3.93 -16.81
CA ALA A 189 -12.66 -3.66 -18.04
C ALA A 189 -12.10 -4.45 -19.23
N GLY A 190 -10.78 -4.61 -19.30
CA GLY A 190 -10.11 -5.47 -20.28
C GLY A 190 -10.52 -6.93 -20.15
N TRP A 191 -10.56 -7.47 -18.93
CA TRP A 191 -11.00 -8.85 -18.67
C TRP A 191 -12.44 -9.12 -19.10
N VAL A 192 -13.35 -8.18 -18.80
CA VAL A 192 -14.75 -8.29 -19.20
C VAL A 192 -14.91 -8.19 -20.72
N ARG A 193 -14.24 -7.22 -21.38
CA ARG A 193 -14.29 -7.07 -22.85
C ARG A 193 -13.71 -8.27 -23.59
N ALA A 194 -12.60 -8.82 -23.08
CA ALA A 194 -11.97 -10.02 -23.63
C ALA A 194 -12.73 -11.31 -23.31
N ARG A 195 -13.83 -11.24 -22.53
CA ARG A 195 -14.64 -12.38 -22.08
C ARG A 195 -13.85 -13.44 -21.29
N THR A 196 -12.75 -13.05 -20.67
CA THR A 196 -11.99 -13.94 -19.77
C THR A 196 -12.62 -14.02 -18.39
N HIS A 197 -13.38 -12.99 -17.99
CA HIS A 197 -14.10 -12.92 -16.72
C HIS A 197 -15.51 -12.38 -16.92
N ARG A 198 -16.41 -12.71 -15.98
CA ARG A 198 -17.80 -12.24 -15.96
C ARG A 198 -18.05 -11.31 -14.78
N LEU A 199 -18.49 -10.08 -15.06
CA LEU A 199 -19.00 -9.18 -14.03
C LEU A 199 -20.35 -9.70 -13.54
N SER A 200 -20.43 -10.11 -12.28
CA SER A 200 -21.65 -10.63 -11.66
C SER A 200 -22.02 -9.78 -10.45
N ARG A 201 -23.33 -9.58 -10.22
CA ARG A 201 -23.84 -8.95 -9.01
C ARG A 201 -24.05 -10.04 -7.96
N TRP A 202 -23.72 -9.72 -6.71
CA TRP A 202 -24.13 -10.51 -5.55
C TRP A 202 -24.65 -9.57 -4.46
N GLU A 203 -25.40 -10.11 -3.52
CA GLU A 203 -26.03 -9.35 -2.44
C GLU A 203 -25.29 -9.64 -1.14
N ALA A 204 -24.74 -8.59 -0.53
CA ALA A 204 -24.14 -8.68 0.79
C ALA A 204 -25.24 -8.86 1.83
N VAL A 205 -25.08 -9.86 2.69
CA VAL A 205 -26.05 -10.16 3.75
C VAL A 205 -25.99 -9.06 4.82
N LEU A 206 -27.07 -8.90 5.60
CA LEU A 206 -27.07 -8.00 6.75
C LEU A 206 -26.40 -8.69 7.96
N PRO A 207 -25.53 -7.99 8.71
CA PRO A 207 -25.09 -6.62 8.48
C PRO A 207 -24.04 -6.52 7.36
N SER A 208 -24.24 -5.58 6.42
CA SER A 208 -23.36 -5.39 5.25
C SER A 208 -22.09 -4.62 5.64
N MET A 209 -21.14 -5.32 6.24
CA MET A 209 -19.89 -4.77 6.77
C MET A 209 -18.76 -5.79 6.62
N THR A 210 -17.53 -5.31 6.58
CA THR A 210 -16.32 -6.10 6.32
C THR A 210 -16.21 -7.35 7.20
N SER A 211 -16.47 -7.23 8.51
CA SER A 211 -16.30 -8.36 9.43
C SER A 211 -17.30 -9.50 9.23
N ALA A 212 -18.58 -9.22 9.04
CA ALA A 212 -19.58 -10.26 8.77
C ALA A 212 -19.41 -10.84 7.36
N SER A 213 -19.12 -10.01 6.36
CA SER A 213 -18.89 -10.48 4.99
C SER A 213 -17.65 -11.36 4.90
N GLN A 214 -16.51 -10.93 5.45
CA GLN A 214 -15.29 -11.75 5.45
C GLN A 214 -15.46 -13.02 6.27
N ALA A 215 -16.14 -12.99 7.42
CA ALA A 215 -16.45 -14.20 8.18
C ALA A 215 -17.25 -15.21 7.34
N GLY A 216 -18.31 -14.75 6.67
CA GLY A 216 -19.11 -15.59 5.77
C GLY A 216 -18.30 -16.15 4.59
N ILE A 217 -17.47 -15.33 3.94
CA ILE A 217 -16.65 -15.75 2.79
C ILE A 217 -15.54 -16.72 3.19
N LEU A 218 -14.83 -16.42 4.28
CA LEU A 218 -13.60 -17.10 4.66
C LEU A 218 -13.81 -18.28 5.61
N HIS A 219 -14.84 -18.24 6.45
CA HIS A 219 -15.14 -19.31 7.42
C HIS A 219 -16.49 -20.00 7.18
N GLY A 220 -17.31 -19.50 6.23
CA GLY A 220 -18.60 -20.09 5.92
C GLY A 220 -19.71 -19.80 6.94
N SER A 221 -19.44 -19.01 7.97
CA SER A 221 -20.43 -18.53 8.94
C SER A 221 -20.11 -17.09 9.34
N ASN A 222 -21.15 -16.28 9.47
CA ASN A 222 -21.12 -14.93 10.02
C ASN A 222 -21.98 -14.81 11.29
N ASP A 223 -22.31 -15.95 11.92
CA ASP A 223 -23.14 -16.01 13.11
C ASP A 223 -22.46 -15.32 14.29
N GLY A 224 -23.26 -14.63 15.11
CA GLY A 224 -22.75 -13.95 16.31
C GLY A 224 -21.99 -12.65 16.03
N ILE A 225 -22.06 -12.11 14.80
CA ILE A 225 -21.46 -10.82 14.43
C ILE A 225 -22.57 -9.81 14.03
N PRO A 226 -23.25 -9.17 14.99
CA PRO A 226 -24.44 -8.37 14.72
C PRO A 226 -24.14 -6.96 14.16
N ALA A 227 -22.93 -6.45 14.38
CA ALA A 227 -22.48 -5.14 13.92
C ALA A 227 -20.95 -5.07 13.93
N PHE A 228 -20.36 -4.02 13.35
CA PHE A 228 -18.91 -3.85 13.34
C PHE A 228 -18.37 -3.56 14.75
N ARG A 229 -19.22 -2.92 15.56
CA ARG A 229 -19.03 -2.72 17.00
C ARG A 229 -20.32 -3.07 17.71
N TRP A 230 -20.25 -3.90 18.74
CA TRP A 230 -21.41 -4.31 19.53
C TRP A 230 -21.01 -4.52 20.99
N TYR A 231 -22.00 -4.39 21.87
CA TYR A 231 -21.78 -4.55 23.30
C TYR A 231 -22.28 -5.90 23.79
N GLU A 232 -21.40 -6.70 24.38
CA GLU A 232 -21.70 -7.97 25.03
C GLU A 232 -22.07 -7.69 26.50
N ARG A 233 -23.35 -7.84 26.85
CA ARG A 233 -23.88 -7.44 28.16
C ARG A 233 -23.39 -8.33 29.29
N ASP A 234 -23.28 -9.62 29.02
CA ASP A 234 -22.76 -10.67 29.89
C ASP A 234 -21.29 -10.42 30.29
N ARG A 235 -20.48 -9.92 29.34
CA ARG A 235 -19.06 -9.60 29.56
C ARG A 235 -18.80 -8.14 29.89
N GLN A 236 -19.83 -7.30 29.81
CA GLN A 236 -19.74 -5.84 29.87
C GLN A 236 -18.63 -5.28 28.94
N HIS A 237 -18.53 -5.84 27.74
CA HIS A 237 -17.41 -5.60 26.83
C HIS A 237 -17.91 -5.04 25.49
N LEU A 238 -17.29 -3.97 25.02
CA LEU A 238 -17.55 -3.40 23.70
C LEU A 238 -16.63 -4.08 22.69
N MET A 239 -17.17 -5.06 21.98
CA MET A 239 -16.50 -5.72 20.86
C MET A 239 -16.33 -4.73 19.71
N ALA A 240 -15.15 -4.73 19.10
CA ALA A 240 -14.89 -4.02 17.85
C ALA A 240 -14.11 -4.91 16.89
N SER A 241 -14.66 -5.19 15.70
CA SER A 241 -14.04 -6.11 14.74
C SER A 241 -12.63 -5.72 14.30
N ASN A 242 -12.27 -4.44 14.46
CA ASN A 242 -10.97 -3.89 14.12
C ASN A 242 -9.97 -3.87 15.29
N ASN A 243 -10.37 -4.38 16.47
CA ASN A 243 -9.47 -4.62 17.59
C ASN A 243 -8.87 -6.03 17.45
N PRO A 244 -7.53 -6.19 17.47
CA PRO A 244 -6.90 -7.50 17.32
C PRO A 244 -7.36 -8.58 18.32
N VAL A 245 -7.68 -8.19 19.56
CA VAL A 245 -8.16 -9.13 20.59
C VAL A 245 -9.58 -9.61 20.26
N ASP A 246 -10.45 -8.67 19.92
CA ASP A 246 -11.84 -8.99 19.62
C ASP A 246 -11.94 -9.73 18.28
N ALA A 247 -11.12 -9.39 17.29
CA ALA A 247 -11.02 -10.11 16.02
C ALA A 247 -10.54 -11.56 16.22
N ALA A 248 -9.56 -11.78 17.09
CA ALA A 248 -9.12 -13.13 17.46
C ALA A 248 -10.24 -13.91 18.17
N GLU A 249 -11.02 -13.25 19.02
CA GLU A 249 -12.19 -13.84 19.68
C GLU A 249 -13.31 -14.17 18.68
N ILE A 250 -13.55 -13.32 17.67
CA ILE A 250 -14.46 -13.62 16.56
C ILE A 250 -14.01 -14.90 15.85
N VAL A 251 -12.74 -14.96 15.40
CA VAL A 251 -12.18 -16.14 14.71
C VAL A 251 -12.27 -17.38 15.59
N ARG A 252 -11.96 -17.29 16.88
CA ARG A 252 -12.08 -18.41 17.83
C ARG A 252 -13.50 -18.99 17.90
N ARG A 253 -14.52 -18.15 17.73
CA ARG A 253 -15.94 -18.55 17.79
C ARG A 253 -16.45 -19.14 16.48
N ILE A 254 -16.00 -18.63 15.33
CA ILE A 254 -16.51 -19.01 14.00
C ILE A 254 -15.67 -20.07 13.28
N SER A 255 -14.38 -20.19 13.62
CA SER A 255 -13.47 -21.13 12.95
C SER A 255 -13.84 -22.58 13.25
N ASN A 256 -13.85 -23.40 12.21
CA ASN A 256 -13.98 -24.85 12.27
C ASN A 256 -12.69 -25.57 11.83
N GLY A 257 -11.60 -24.83 11.60
CA GLY A 257 -10.33 -25.34 11.07
C GLY A 257 -10.37 -25.73 9.58
N GLN A 258 -11.51 -25.53 8.92
CA GLN A 258 -11.74 -25.87 7.51
C GLN A 258 -12.15 -24.63 6.69
N GLY A 259 -11.78 -23.43 7.16
CA GLY A 259 -11.96 -22.19 6.40
C GLY A 259 -11.33 -22.23 5.01
N LEU A 260 -11.70 -21.28 4.16
CA LEU A 260 -11.32 -21.21 2.75
C LEU A 260 -9.79 -21.28 2.52
N LEU A 261 -9.00 -20.86 3.51
CA LEU A 261 -7.54 -20.77 3.44
C LEU A 261 -6.82 -21.87 4.23
N SER A 262 -7.55 -22.83 4.78
CA SER A 262 -7.02 -23.96 5.59
C SER A 262 -6.00 -24.83 4.85
N ASN A 263 -6.11 -24.96 3.52
CA ASN A 263 -5.24 -25.80 2.71
C ASN A 263 -4.12 -24.99 2.05
N ASP A 264 -3.03 -24.69 2.78
CA ASP A 264 -1.89 -23.88 2.31
C ASP A 264 -2.31 -22.53 1.71
N GLY A 265 -3.27 -21.88 2.37
CA GLY A 265 -3.76 -20.57 1.99
C GLY A 265 -3.05 -19.43 2.70
N ALA A 266 -3.17 -18.23 2.11
CA ALA A 266 -2.65 -17.00 2.66
C ALA A 266 -3.74 -15.93 2.83
N SER A 267 -3.81 -15.35 4.02
CA SER A 267 -4.68 -14.21 4.37
C SER A 267 -3.86 -12.94 4.42
N ILE A 268 -4.21 -11.91 3.63
CA ILE A 268 -3.43 -10.67 3.52
C ILE A 268 -4.36 -9.47 3.73
N CYS A 269 -4.05 -8.62 4.71
CA CYS A 269 -4.81 -7.40 5.03
C CYS A 269 -6.28 -7.63 5.41
N ASN A 270 -6.66 -8.80 5.95
CA ASN A 270 -8.05 -9.11 6.31
C ASN A 270 -8.35 -8.84 7.80
N LEU A 271 -9.62 -8.88 8.20
CA LEU A 271 -10.00 -8.88 9.61
C LEU A 271 -9.86 -10.28 10.23
N VAL A 272 -10.31 -11.31 9.51
CA VAL A 272 -10.34 -12.73 9.93
C VAL A 272 -9.35 -13.56 9.11
N THR A 273 -8.95 -14.72 9.61
CA THR A 273 -7.84 -15.51 9.02
C THR A 273 -8.27 -16.47 7.93
N GLY A 274 -9.54 -16.90 7.87
CA GLY A 274 -9.98 -17.98 6.99
C GLY A 274 -9.27 -19.32 7.24
N ASP A 275 -8.72 -19.51 8.43
CA ASP A 275 -7.86 -20.63 8.81
C ASP A 275 -6.56 -20.72 8.00
N ALA A 276 -6.09 -19.59 7.46
CA ALA A 276 -4.88 -19.52 6.65
C ALA A 276 -3.65 -20.10 7.36
N THR A 277 -2.84 -20.84 6.59
CA THR A 277 -1.51 -21.28 7.05
C THR A 277 -0.58 -20.09 7.31
N ARG A 278 -0.77 -19.00 6.56
CA ARG A 278 0.01 -17.76 6.70
C ARG A 278 -0.95 -16.57 6.67
N ALA A 279 -0.96 -15.78 7.75
CA ALA A 279 -1.66 -14.51 7.76
C ALA A 279 -0.68 -13.35 7.90
N TYR A 280 -0.87 -12.33 7.07
CA TYR A 280 -0.09 -11.11 7.04
C TYR A 280 -1.05 -9.93 7.22
N LEU A 281 -0.76 -9.00 8.13
CA LEU A 281 -1.60 -7.81 8.37
C LEU A 281 -3.06 -8.16 8.66
N THR A 282 -3.30 -9.38 9.16
CA THR A 282 -4.64 -9.89 9.39
C THR A 282 -5.02 -9.64 10.83
N THR A 283 -6.05 -8.83 11.08
CA THR A 283 -6.38 -8.26 12.39
C THR A 283 -6.44 -9.31 13.50
N ALA A 284 -7.12 -10.43 13.26
CA ALA A 284 -7.23 -11.54 14.20
C ALA A 284 -5.90 -12.28 14.50
N ALA A 285 -4.92 -12.21 13.60
CA ALA A 285 -3.63 -12.89 13.75
C ALA A 285 -2.51 -11.97 14.25
N LEU A 286 -2.75 -10.67 14.44
CA LEU A 286 -1.68 -9.71 14.77
C LEU A 286 -0.90 -10.02 16.06
N LYS A 287 -1.52 -10.69 17.02
CA LYS A 287 -0.89 -11.09 18.28
C LYS A 287 -0.23 -12.46 18.23
N ASP A 288 -0.50 -13.26 17.21
CA ASP A 288 0.11 -14.56 17.05
C ASP A 288 1.56 -14.39 16.58
N ARG A 289 2.51 -14.67 17.48
CA ARG A 289 3.94 -14.57 17.19
C ARG A 289 4.41 -15.56 16.13
N LYS A 290 3.61 -16.53 15.69
CA LYS A 290 3.95 -17.41 14.56
C LYS A 290 3.51 -16.84 13.20
N GLN A 291 2.69 -15.79 13.22
CA GLN A 291 2.12 -15.14 12.04
C GLN A 291 2.67 -13.71 11.89
N GLY A 292 2.33 -13.06 10.77
CA GLY A 292 2.71 -11.69 10.50
C GLY A 292 3.95 -11.52 9.61
N ILE A 293 4.20 -10.26 9.27
CA ILE A 293 5.18 -9.85 8.27
C ILE A 293 6.63 -10.21 8.64
N GLY A 294 6.98 -10.29 9.93
CA GLY A 294 8.34 -10.60 10.40
C GLY A 294 8.88 -11.96 9.92
N TYR A 295 8.01 -12.92 9.63
CA TYR A 295 8.38 -14.22 9.04
C TYR A 295 8.53 -14.15 7.51
N SER A 296 8.03 -13.08 6.89
CA SER A 296 8.13 -12.85 5.46
C SER A 296 9.44 -12.16 5.11
N ARG A 297 10.43 -12.92 4.63
CA ARG A 297 11.64 -12.39 3.97
C ARG A 297 11.35 -11.54 2.71
N SER A 298 10.08 -11.36 2.35
CA SER A 298 9.63 -10.55 1.23
C SER A 298 9.39 -9.08 1.66
N PHE A 299 9.06 -8.86 2.93
CA PHE A 299 8.97 -7.52 3.52
C PHE A 299 10.33 -6.84 3.64
N THR A 300 11.35 -7.59 4.05
CA THR A 300 12.73 -7.11 4.01
C THR A 300 13.07 -6.63 2.59
N SER A 301 12.80 -7.41 1.54
CA SER A 301 13.06 -6.97 0.16
C SER A 301 12.26 -5.74 -0.31
N PHE A 302 11.09 -5.46 0.29
CA PHE A 302 10.33 -4.22 0.03
C PHE A 302 11.09 -2.98 0.50
N PHE A 303 11.57 -2.98 1.76
CA PHE A 303 12.35 -1.89 2.32
C PHE A 303 13.81 -1.82 1.82
N PHE A 304 14.37 -2.93 1.34
CA PHE A 304 15.75 -3.02 0.86
C PHE A 304 15.95 -2.65 -0.62
N SER A 305 14.89 -2.32 -1.38
CA SER A 305 15.06 -1.89 -2.77
C SER A 305 15.55 -0.42 -2.82
N PRO A 306 16.68 -0.11 -3.46
CA PRO A 306 17.26 1.24 -3.46
C PRO A 306 16.30 2.31 -3.99
N THR A 307 15.52 1.99 -5.02
CA THR A 307 14.58 2.95 -5.64
C THR A 307 13.19 2.96 -4.99
N GLY A 308 12.78 1.89 -4.30
CA GLY A 308 11.44 1.78 -3.72
C GLY A 308 11.21 2.74 -2.57
N TYR A 309 12.18 2.91 -1.68
CA TYR A 309 11.99 3.73 -0.47
C TYR A 309 11.72 5.22 -0.75
N LEU A 310 12.57 5.87 -1.56
CA LEU A 310 12.42 7.30 -1.88
C LEU A 310 11.18 7.56 -2.74
N ARG A 311 10.87 6.61 -3.63
CA ARG A 311 9.62 6.64 -4.40
C ARG A 311 8.42 6.56 -3.46
N SER A 312 8.37 5.61 -2.53
CA SER A 312 7.27 5.49 -1.57
C SER A 312 7.13 6.75 -0.71
N LEU A 313 8.23 7.35 -0.25
CA LEU A 313 8.17 8.62 0.49
C LEU A 313 7.66 9.77 -0.39
N THR A 314 8.12 9.87 -1.63
CA THR A 314 7.68 10.95 -2.53
C THR A 314 6.22 10.79 -2.94
N LEU A 315 5.79 9.57 -3.22
CA LEU A 315 4.38 9.25 -3.47
C LEU A 315 3.53 9.50 -2.24
N PHE A 316 4.03 9.18 -1.04
CA PHE A 316 3.34 9.47 0.23
C PHE A 316 3.14 10.99 0.40
N LEU A 317 4.21 11.79 0.28
CA LEU A 317 4.11 13.25 0.37
C LEU A 317 3.23 13.83 -0.73
N GLY A 318 3.32 13.29 -1.94
CA GLY A 318 2.46 13.65 -3.06
C GLY A 318 0.98 13.37 -2.76
N GLU A 319 0.67 12.23 -2.14
CA GLU A 319 -0.69 11.85 -1.74
C GLU A 319 -1.23 12.75 -0.63
N VAL A 320 -0.41 13.12 0.35
CA VAL A 320 -0.76 14.11 1.38
C VAL A 320 -1.07 15.47 0.74
N CYS A 321 -0.21 15.97 -0.13
CA CYS A 321 -0.43 17.23 -0.85
C CYS A 321 -1.69 17.18 -1.71
N LYS A 322 -1.90 16.08 -2.44
CA LYS A 322 -3.08 15.85 -3.28
C LYS A 322 -4.35 15.90 -2.44
N GLU A 323 -4.36 15.25 -1.28
CA GLU A 323 -5.48 15.29 -0.34
C GLU A 323 -5.79 16.70 0.14
N LEU A 324 -4.78 17.46 0.59
CA LEU A 324 -4.98 18.83 1.08
C LEU A 324 -5.55 19.76 -0.01
N VAL A 325 -5.11 19.59 -1.26
CA VAL A 325 -5.65 20.33 -2.42
C VAL A 325 -7.09 19.90 -2.73
N GLN A 326 -7.37 18.60 -2.76
CA GLN A 326 -8.70 18.04 -3.03
C GLN A 326 -9.71 18.46 -1.95
N ALA A 327 -9.34 18.39 -0.67
CA ALA A 327 -10.15 18.86 0.44
C ALA A 327 -10.48 20.37 0.33
N ARG A 328 -9.49 21.21 0.03
CA ARG A 328 -9.70 22.65 -0.19
C ARG A 328 -10.59 22.92 -1.40
N ARG A 329 -10.41 22.18 -2.50
CA ARG A 329 -11.26 22.31 -3.70
C ARG A 329 -12.70 21.93 -3.39
N ALA A 330 -12.94 20.83 -2.69
CA ALA A 330 -14.27 20.40 -2.28
C ALA A 330 -14.96 21.43 -1.37
N GLN A 331 -14.20 22.06 -0.46
CA GLN A 331 -14.70 23.16 0.37
C GLN A 331 -15.09 24.39 -0.47
N ARG A 332 -14.22 24.83 -1.38
CA ARG A 332 -14.49 25.98 -2.26
C ARG A 332 -15.67 25.73 -3.21
N ALA A 333 -15.82 24.52 -3.69
CA ALA A 333 -16.94 24.11 -4.54
C ALA A 333 -18.22 23.77 -3.75
N ALA A 334 -18.23 24.00 -2.42
CA ALA A 334 -19.37 23.75 -1.54
C ALA A 334 -19.97 22.34 -1.71
N VAL A 335 -19.12 21.32 -1.88
CA VAL A 335 -19.57 19.93 -2.10
C VAL A 335 -20.11 19.36 -0.78
N TRP A 336 -21.34 18.86 -0.80
CA TRP A 336 -21.98 18.17 0.32
C TRP A 336 -22.54 16.80 -0.12
N PRO A 337 -22.66 15.83 0.81
CA PRO A 337 -22.10 15.82 2.16
C PRO A 337 -20.57 15.66 2.15
N ARG A 338 -19.88 16.10 3.21
CA ARG A 338 -18.40 16.02 3.35
C ARG A 338 -17.96 15.81 4.79
N LEU A 339 -16.92 15.01 5.04
CA LEU A 339 -16.30 14.91 6.38
C LEU A 339 -15.14 15.91 6.56
N HIS A 340 -14.67 16.05 7.79
CA HIS A 340 -13.44 16.78 8.08
C HIS A 340 -12.23 16.00 7.56
N ARG A 341 -11.45 16.62 6.69
CA ARG A 341 -10.30 16.02 5.99
C ARG A 341 -9.03 16.82 6.29
N GLY A 342 -8.49 16.60 7.49
CA GLY A 342 -7.30 17.29 8.01
C GLY A 342 -5.98 16.56 7.70
N LEU A 343 -4.86 17.07 8.19
CA LEU A 343 -3.52 16.49 7.96
C LEU A 343 -3.40 15.04 8.44
N LYS A 344 -4.03 14.71 9.57
CA LYS A 344 -4.07 13.32 10.09
C LYS A 344 -4.70 12.37 9.07
N TYR A 345 -5.85 12.74 8.52
CA TYR A 345 -6.51 11.96 7.46
C TYR A 345 -5.63 11.88 6.20
N ALA A 346 -5.01 12.98 5.79
CA ALA A 346 -4.12 12.99 4.62
C ALA A 346 -2.93 12.04 4.77
N ALA A 347 -2.32 11.98 5.95
CA ALA A 347 -1.25 11.04 6.25
C ALA A 347 -1.74 9.58 6.25
N MET A 348 -2.93 9.31 6.81
CA MET A 348 -3.53 7.97 6.80
C MET A 348 -3.86 7.50 5.39
N ARG A 349 -4.50 8.36 4.59
CA ARG A 349 -4.77 8.13 3.17
C ARG A 349 -3.49 7.85 2.38
N ALA A 350 -2.41 8.58 2.67
CA ALA A 350 -1.13 8.34 2.02
C ALA A 350 -0.51 6.99 2.43
N ALA A 351 -0.62 6.60 3.70
CA ALA A 351 -0.16 5.31 4.17
C ALA A 351 -0.94 4.14 3.54
N SER A 352 -2.27 4.24 3.42
CA SER A 352 -3.12 3.24 2.77
C SER A 352 -2.81 3.15 1.27
N ASN A 353 -3.02 4.24 0.51
CA ASN A 353 -2.92 4.25 -0.95
C ASN A 353 -1.53 3.91 -1.52
N VAL A 354 -0.47 4.22 -0.78
CA VAL A 354 0.91 4.07 -1.27
C VAL A 354 1.58 2.88 -0.61
N ILE A 355 1.67 2.88 0.72
CA ILE A 355 2.52 1.90 1.41
C ILE A 355 1.79 0.57 1.57
N LEU A 356 0.55 0.60 2.08
CA LEU A 356 -0.24 -0.62 2.31
C LEU A 356 -0.56 -1.31 0.97
N ARG A 357 -1.01 -0.55 -0.04
CA ARG A 357 -1.25 -1.07 -1.39
C ARG A 357 -0.02 -1.76 -1.97
N ASP A 358 1.13 -1.10 -1.99
CA ASP A 358 2.33 -1.66 -2.61
C ASP A 358 2.80 -2.92 -1.86
N MET A 359 2.69 -2.92 -0.52
CA MET A 359 3.01 -4.07 0.32
C MET A 359 2.05 -5.24 0.07
N ASN A 360 0.76 -4.96 -0.09
CA ASN A 360 -0.25 -5.98 -0.40
C ASN A 360 0.09 -6.68 -1.73
N VAL A 361 0.39 -5.92 -2.78
CA VAL A 361 0.85 -6.46 -4.08
C VAL A 361 2.09 -7.34 -3.90
N SER A 362 3.09 -6.88 -3.14
CA SER A 362 4.32 -7.66 -2.91
C SER A 362 4.08 -8.97 -2.16
N LEU A 363 3.21 -8.95 -1.15
CA LEU A 363 2.86 -10.16 -0.39
C LEU A 363 2.10 -11.15 -1.27
N ILE A 364 1.13 -10.69 -2.07
CA ILE A 364 0.39 -11.54 -3.01
C ILE A 364 1.35 -12.18 -4.01
N ILE A 365 2.22 -11.39 -4.67
CA ILE A 365 3.21 -11.93 -5.62
C ILE A 365 4.13 -12.94 -4.92
N SER A 366 4.59 -12.64 -3.70
CA SER A 366 5.43 -13.54 -2.93
C SER A 366 4.75 -14.88 -2.65
N GLU A 367 3.48 -14.88 -2.24
CA GLU A 367 2.71 -16.10 -2.01
C GLU A 367 2.45 -16.86 -3.31
N MET A 368 2.23 -16.14 -4.42
CA MET A 368 2.10 -16.76 -5.73
C MET A 368 3.36 -17.54 -6.12
N TYR A 369 4.55 -16.99 -5.85
CA TYR A 369 5.85 -17.65 -6.06
C TYR A 369 6.13 -18.78 -5.07
N ARG A 370 5.57 -18.72 -3.86
CA ARG A 370 5.57 -19.85 -2.91
C ARG A 370 4.63 -20.98 -3.32
N GLY A 371 3.73 -20.75 -4.28
CA GLY A 371 2.83 -21.77 -4.80
C GLY A 371 1.56 -21.98 -3.97
N ALA A 372 1.19 -21.02 -3.11
CA ALA A 372 0.01 -21.09 -2.25
C ALA A 372 -1.25 -21.51 -3.04
N ASN A 373 -2.11 -22.33 -2.43
CA ASN A 373 -3.30 -22.83 -3.11
C ASN A 373 -4.35 -21.73 -3.30
N VAL A 374 -4.61 -20.96 -2.23
CA VAL A 374 -5.60 -19.88 -2.21
C VAL A 374 -5.00 -18.67 -1.52
N ILE A 375 -5.06 -17.52 -2.17
CA ILE A 375 -4.62 -16.24 -1.60
C ILE A 375 -5.83 -15.34 -1.54
N TYR A 376 -6.19 -14.85 -0.35
CA TYR A 376 -7.23 -13.84 -0.18
C TYR A 376 -6.61 -12.56 0.34
N ALA A 377 -6.78 -11.48 -0.42
CA ALA A 377 -6.20 -10.18 -0.10
C ALA A 377 -7.24 -9.07 -0.22
N ASP A 378 -7.28 -8.22 0.79
CA ASP A 378 -8.21 -7.10 0.87
C ASP A 378 -7.51 -5.75 0.58
N PHE A 379 -8.11 -4.96 -0.31
CA PHE A 379 -7.67 -3.61 -0.68
C PHE A 379 -8.67 -2.60 -0.12
N THR A 380 -8.26 -1.95 0.97
CA THR A 380 -9.11 -1.05 1.76
C THR A 380 -9.02 0.42 1.34
N ASP A 381 -8.16 0.72 0.35
CA ASP A 381 -7.86 2.09 -0.02
C ASP A 381 -9.08 2.84 -0.58
N TYR A 382 -9.93 2.16 -1.38
CA TYR A 382 -11.13 2.75 -1.94
C TYR A 382 -12.14 3.06 -0.83
N ASP A 383 -12.44 2.09 0.03
CA ASP A 383 -13.40 2.20 1.13
C ASP A 383 -13.03 3.34 2.11
N GLU A 384 -11.76 3.43 2.50
CA GLU A 384 -11.25 4.46 3.41
C GLU A 384 -11.49 5.88 2.86
N ILE A 385 -11.24 6.06 1.56
CA ILE A 385 -11.43 7.36 0.89
C ILE A 385 -12.91 7.62 0.63
N ALA A 386 -13.66 6.60 0.26
CA ALA A 386 -15.09 6.67 0.02
C ALA A 386 -15.87 7.05 1.30
N HIS A 387 -15.44 6.58 2.48
CA HIS A 387 -16.00 6.99 3.77
C HIS A 387 -15.86 8.49 4.07
N HIS A 388 -14.80 9.13 3.58
CA HIS A 388 -14.52 10.55 3.89
C HIS A 388 -14.95 11.53 2.80
N SER A 389 -14.81 11.12 1.54
CA SER A 389 -15.12 11.94 0.37
C SER A 389 -16.46 11.58 -0.26
N GLY A 390 -16.86 10.32 -0.20
CA GLY A 390 -18.03 9.75 -0.88
C GLY A 390 -17.62 8.76 -1.97
N PRO A 391 -18.40 7.68 -2.18
CA PRO A 391 -17.99 6.54 -3.02
C PRO A 391 -17.86 6.89 -4.52
N GLU A 392 -18.61 7.87 -5.00
CA GLU A 392 -18.58 8.30 -6.40
C GLU A 392 -17.72 9.55 -6.63
N ARG A 393 -17.00 10.03 -5.60
CA ARG A 393 -16.12 11.20 -5.77
C ARG A 393 -14.85 10.86 -6.52
N VAL A 394 -14.28 11.87 -7.19
CA VAL A 394 -13.05 11.74 -7.97
C VAL A 394 -11.93 11.11 -7.14
N GLU A 395 -11.84 11.44 -5.86
CA GLU A 395 -10.83 10.90 -4.94
C GLU A 395 -10.95 9.38 -4.75
N ALA A 396 -12.17 8.88 -4.53
CA ALA A 396 -12.44 7.45 -4.39
C ALA A 396 -12.25 6.73 -5.74
N LEU A 397 -12.73 7.31 -6.83
CA LEU A 397 -12.57 6.73 -8.17
C LEU A 397 -11.09 6.65 -8.61
N GLN A 398 -10.26 7.62 -8.24
CA GLN A 398 -8.81 7.57 -8.46
C GLN A 398 -8.13 6.47 -7.63
N ALA A 399 -8.61 6.20 -6.41
CA ALA A 399 -8.12 5.09 -5.61
C ALA A 399 -8.49 3.75 -6.26
N LEU A 400 -9.72 3.62 -6.77
CA LEU A 400 -10.16 2.45 -7.53
C LEU A 400 -9.30 2.22 -8.79
N ASP A 401 -8.93 3.28 -9.52
CA ASP A 401 -8.01 3.18 -10.66
C ASP A 401 -6.62 2.67 -10.23
N GLY A 402 -6.16 3.06 -9.04
CA GLY A 402 -4.92 2.58 -8.44
C GLY A 402 -4.97 1.10 -8.06
N ILE A 403 -6.09 0.64 -7.50
CA ILE A 403 -6.34 -0.78 -7.19
C ILE A 403 -6.38 -1.60 -8.48
N ASP A 404 -7.05 -1.12 -9.53
CA ASP A 404 -7.07 -1.79 -10.84
C ASP A 404 -5.66 -1.93 -11.45
N ALA A 405 -4.82 -0.91 -11.33
CA ALA A 405 -3.42 -0.97 -11.76
C ALA A 405 -2.60 -1.98 -10.94
N ALA A 406 -2.86 -2.08 -9.63
CA ALA A 406 -2.25 -3.08 -8.75
C ALA A 406 -2.67 -4.50 -9.16
N ILE A 407 -3.95 -4.74 -9.41
CA ILE A 407 -4.48 -6.01 -9.95
C ILE A 407 -3.80 -6.37 -11.27
N GLY A 408 -3.66 -5.40 -12.18
CA GLY A 408 -2.94 -5.61 -13.45
C GLY A 408 -1.48 -6.00 -13.27
N THR A 409 -0.81 -5.50 -12.23
CA THR A 409 0.56 -5.88 -11.88
C THR A 409 0.63 -7.32 -11.35
N ILE A 410 -0.27 -7.70 -10.44
CA ILE A 410 -0.36 -9.06 -9.89
C ILE A 410 -0.66 -10.06 -11.02
N HIS A 411 -1.60 -9.73 -11.91
CA HIS A 411 -1.98 -10.57 -13.04
C HIS A 411 -0.82 -10.84 -14.00
N LYS A 412 -0.01 -9.81 -14.29
CA LYS A 412 1.22 -9.98 -15.10
C LYS A 412 2.24 -10.89 -14.40
N ALA A 413 2.39 -10.77 -13.09
CA ALA A 413 3.30 -11.61 -12.32
C ALA A 413 2.89 -13.10 -12.33
N ALA A 414 1.59 -13.40 -12.42
CA ALA A 414 1.05 -14.77 -12.49
C ALA A 414 1.59 -15.60 -13.66
N ALA A 415 2.05 -14.95 -14.74
CA ALA A 415 2.60 -15.65 -15.90
C ALA A 415 3.96 -16.33 -15.61
N GLU A 416 4.66 -15.89 -14.56
CA GLU A 416 6.02 -16.33 -14.24
C GLU A 416 6.11 -17.18 -12.96
N THR A 417 4.96 -17.48 -12.34
CA THR A 417 4.90 -18.25 -11.08
C THR A 417 5.01 -19.76 -11.31
N PRO A 418 5.38 -20.55 -10.28
CA PRO A 418 5.51 -22.00 -10.42
C PRO A 418 4.21 -22.74 -10.77
N ARG A 419 3.06 -22.10 -10.54
CA ARG A 419 1.73 -22.62 -10.89
C ARG A 419 0.89 -21.53 -11.56
N PRO A 420 -0.11 -21.92 -12.38
CA PRO A 420 -1.09 -20.96 -12.90
C PRO A 420 -2.04 -20.49 -11.79
N TYR A 421 -2.50 -19.24 -11.86
CA TYR A 421 -3.50 -18.68 -10.94
C TYR A 421 -4.73 -18.20 -11.68
N ARG A 422 -5.91 -18.50 -11.12
CA ARG A 422 -7.19 -17.91 -11.51
C ARG A 422 -7.52 -16.75 -10.58
N PHE A 423 -8.12 -15.70 -11.13
CA PHE A 423 -8.43 -14.47 -10.39
C PHE A 423 -9.92 -14.36 -10.12
N VAL A 424 -10.26 -14.03 -8.87
CA VAL A 424 -11.59 -13.62 -8.45
C VAL A 424 -11.45 -12.22 -7.87
N VAL A 425 -12.26 -11.28 -8.32
CA VAL A 425 -12.32 -9.93 -7.75
C VAL A 425 -13.73 -9.73 -7.24
N LEU A 426 -13.85 -9.40 -5.96
CA LEU A 426 -15.13 -9.25 -5.28
C LEU A 426 -15.15 -7.99 -4.42
N SER A 427 -16.34 -7.65 -3.92
CA SER A 427 -16.54 -6.64 -2.89
C SER A 427 -17.39 -7.26 -1.80
N ASP A 428 -17.03 -7.04 -0.55
CA ASP A 428 -17.71 -7.54 0.64
C ASP A 428 -19.05 -6.83 0.93
N HIS A 429 -19.13 -5.53 0.64
CA HIS A 429 -20.34 -4.75 0.64
C HIS A 429 -20.26 -3.60 -0.37
N GLY A 430 -21.32 -2.80 -0.47
CA GLY A 430 -21.30 -1.53 -1.18
C GLY A 430 -21.24 -0.35 -0.23
N GLN A 431 -21.23 0.85 -0.79
CA GLN A 431 -21.40 2.09 -0.04
C GLN A 431 -22.51 2.95 -0.65
N SER A 432 -23.07 3.83 0.18
CA SER A 432 -24.02 4.86 -0.25
C SER A 432 -23.56 6.24 0.21
N LEU A 433 -23.82 7.26 -0.61
CA LEU A 433 -23.51 8.64 -0.24
C LEU A 433 -24.59 9.19 0.70
N GLY A 434 -24.19 9.72 1.85
CA GLY A 434 -25.14 10.29 2.81
C GLY A 434 -24.49 11.27 3.78
N ALA A 435 -25.28 12.27 4.20
CA ALA A 435 -24.89 13.16 5.30
C ALA A 435 -24.92 12.39 6.62
N THR A 436 -23.95 12.65 7.50
CA THR A 436 -23.91 12.03 8.83
C THR A 436 -25.09 12.46 9.68
N PHE A 437 -25.39 11.71 10.74
CA PHE A 437 -26.45 12.06 11.68
C PHE A 437 -26.27 13.49 12.23
N ARG A 438 -25.04 13.85 12.62
CA ARG A 438 -24.71 15.20 13.09
C ARG A 438 -24.92 16.28 12.01
N GLN A 439 -24.64 15.98 10.75
CA GLN A 439 -24.88 16.95 9.66
C GLN A 439 -26.36 17.20 9.40
N ARG A 440 -27.20 16.17 9.52
CA ARG A 440 -28.64 16.30 9.30
C ARG A 440 -29.39 16.90 10.48
N TYR A 441 -28.96 16.58 11.70
CA TYR A 441 -29.73 16.88 12.91
C TYR A 441 -29.02 17.82 13.90
N GLY A 442 -27.80 18.27 13.60
CA GLY A 442 -27.04 19.19 14.46
C GLY A 442 -26.46 18.57 15.74
N LYS A 443 -26.77 17.31 16.03
CA LYS A 443 -26.27 16.55 17.20
C LYS A 443 -25.86 15.14 16.84
N SER A 444 -25.00 14.51 17.63
CA SER A 444 -24.63 13.11 17.44
C SER A 444 -25.80 12.17 17.81
N LEU A 445 -25.79 10.95 17.29
CA LEU A 445 -26.78 9.94 17.67
C LEU A 445 -26.71 9.64 19.17
N GLY A 446 -25.50 9.58 19.74
CA GLY A 446 -25.30 9.38 21.17
C GLY A 446 -25.87 10.52 22.02
N GLU A 447 -25.70 11.77 21.58
CA GLU A 447 -26.33 12.93 22.23
C GLU A 447 -27.86 12.82 22.20
N LEU A 448 -28.46 12.49 21.04
CA LEU A 448 -29.91 12.30 20.95
C LEU A 448 -30.40 11.19 21.90
N VAL A 449 -29.74 10.03 21.92
CA VAL A 449 -30.13 8.92 22.80
C VAL A 449 -30.02 9.34 24.27
N ARG A 450 -28.93 10.04 24.65
CA ARG A 450 -28.75 10.56 26.01
C ARG A 450 -29.84 11.56 26.40
N ASP A 451 -30.20 12.47 25.49
CA ASP A 451 -31.28 13.45 25.71
C ASP A 451 -32.62 12.73 25.95
N LEU A 452 -32.94 11.72 25.13
CA LEU A 452 -34.15 10.90 25.27
C LEU A 452 -34.18 10.08 26.57
N MET A 453 -33.02 9.76 27.14
CA MET A 453 -32.89 9.11 28.45
C MET A 453 -32.91 10.10 29.62
N GLY A 454 -33.20 11.38 29.38
CA GLY A 454 -33.23 12.42 30.40
C GLY A 454 -31.85 12.76 30.97
N GLY A 455 -30.77 12.62 30.18
CA GLY A 455 -29.42 13.04 30.55
C GLY A 455 -28.67 12.11 31.51
N ARG A 456 -29.30 11.03 31.99
CA ARG A 456 -28.77 10.14 33.05
C ARG A 456 -27.75 9.11 32.57
N ALA A 457 -27.59 8.92 31.26
CA ALA A 457 -26.73 7.88 30.70
C ALA A 457 -25.35 8.40 30.31
N THR A 458 -24.32 7.63 30.63
CA THR A 458 -22.95 7.83 30.11
C THR A 458 -22.84 7.18 28.74
N VAL A 459 -22.51 7.98 27.72
CA VAL A 459 -22.25 7.46 26.37
C VAL A 459 -20.83 6.89 26.34
N VAL A 460 -20.71 5.57 26.32
CA VAL A 460 -19.43 4.88 26.07
C VAL A 460 -19.32 4.69 24.56
N GLN A 461 -18.56 5.55 23.90
CA GLN A 461 -18.22 5.40 22.49
C GLN A 461 -16.80 4.84 22.38
N ALA A 462 -16.60 3.74 21.64
CA ALA A 462 -15.26 3.44 21.15
C ALA A 462 -14.82 4.61 20.27
N GLU A 463 -13.68 5.21 20.59
CA GLU A 463 -13.12 6.29 19.78
C GLU A 463 -13.13 5.88 18.29
N THR A 464 -13.68 6.75 17.46
CA THR A 464 -13.84 6.62 16.01
C THR A 464 -12.49 6.41 15.32
N ARG A 465 -11.97 5.18 15.31
CA ARG A 465 -10.91 4.75 14.42
C ARG A 465 -11.57 4.18 13.17
N ALA A 466 -11.45 4.87 12.03
CA ALA A 466 -11.92 4.40 10.73
C ALA A 466 -11.22 3.08 10.35
N GLU A 467 -11.87 2.21 9.58
CA GLU A 467 -11.34 0.86 9.26
C GLU A 467 -9.97 0.89 8.59
N GLY A 468 -9.76 1.78 7.61
CA GLY A 468 -8.44 1.95 7.00
C GLY A 468 -7.35 2.41 7.97
N SER A 469 -7.71 3.07 9.07
CA SER A 469 -6.74 3.36 10.13
C SER A 469 -6.29 2.12 10.88
N THR A 470 -7.13 1.09 10.96
CA THR A 470 -6.75 -0.18 11.56
C THR A 470 -5.68 -0.88 10.76
N PHE A 471 -5.82 -1.02 9.44
CA PHE A 471 -4.82 -1.74 8.65
C PHE A 471 -3.47 -1.03 8.58
N VAL A 472 -3.47 0.31 8.54
CA VAL A 472 -2.24 1.10 8.68
C VAL A 472 -1.64 0.93 10.08
N ASN A 473 -2.45 0.95 11.13
CA ASN A 473 -1.97 0.69 12.49
C ASN A 473 -1.46 -0.75 12.66
N SER A 474 -2.11 -1.72 12.02
CA SER A 474 -1.70 -3.12 11.98
C SER A 474 -0.35 -3.28 11.30
N MET A 475 -0.14 -2.60 10.16
CA MET A 475 1.17 -2.50 9.53
C MET A 475 2.20 -1.93 10.49
N LEU A 476 1.94 -0.75 11.08
CA LEU A 476 2.86 -0.12 12.01
C LEU A 476 3.19 -1.05 13.19
N SER A 477 2.20 -1.74 13.74
CA SER A 477 2.35 -2.72 14.81
C SER A 477 3.24 -3.90 14.38
N GLU A 478 2.98 -4.51 13.24
CA GLU A 478 3.79 -5.64 12.74
C GLU A 478 5.23 -5.21 12.40
N VAL A 479 5.42 -4.01 11.85
CA VAL A 479 6.76 -3.43 11.64
C VAL A 479 7.50 -3.27 12.97
N THR A 480 6.82 -2.84 14.04
CA THR A 480 7.44 -2.67 15.37
C THR A 480 7.73 -3.97 16.10
N HIS A 481 7.00 -5.04 15.78
CA HIS A 481 7.22 -6.38 16.30
C HIS A 481 8.26 -7.17 15.51
N SER A 482 8.60 -6.75 14.29
CA SER A 482 9.77 -7.29 13.57
C SER A 482 11.05 -6.90 14.33
N SER A 483 11.95 -7.86 14.54
CA SER A 483 13.15 -7.68 15.37
C SER A 483 14.00 -6.49 14.93
N GLY A 484 14.05 -5.45 15.75
CA GLY A 484 14.77 -4.19 15.54
C GLY A 484 14.26 -3.10 16.50
N ILE A 485 15.10 -2.17 16.96
CA ILE A 485 14.77 -1.15 17.98
C ILE A 485 13.83 -0.09 17.38
N GLY A 486 12.55 -0.45 17.20
CA GLY A 486 11.40 0.41 16.92
C GLY A 486 10.41 0.74 18.06
N PRO A 487 10.56 0.33 19.35
CA PRO A 487 9.50 0.55 20.34
C PRO A 487 9.23 2.02 20.74
N THR A 488 10.17 2.93 20.50
CA THR A 488 10.13 4.28 21.07
C THR A 488 9.41 5.30 20.18
N VAL A 489 9.51 5.17 18.85
CA VAL A 489 8.89 6.12 17.91
C VAL A 489 7.48 5.73 17.49
N ALA A 490 7.15 4.44 17.46
CA ALA A 490 5.78 3.99 17.22
C ALA A 490 4.81 4.35 18.36
N ARG A 491 5.31 4.43 19.60
CA ARG A 491 4.53 4.91 20.75
C ARG A 491 4.12 6.39 20.61
N ALA A 492 4.90 7.18 19.88
CA ALA A 492 4.59 8.59 19.60
C ALA A 492 3.65 8.79 18.38
N ALA A 493 3.51 7.78 17.52
CA ALA A 493 2.58 7.79 16.38
C ALA A 493 1.20 7.19 16.73
N LEU A 494 1.13 6.38 17.79
CA LEU A 494 -0.09 5.74 18.30
C LEU A 494 -0.76 6.50 19.44
N ALA A 495 -0.12 7.54 19.97
CA ALA A 495 -0.69 8.57 20.84
C ALA A 495 -1.19 9.74 19.98
#